data_AF-A0A3D1B8D5-F1
#
_entry.id   AF-A0A3D1B8D5-F1
#
_cell.length_a   1.000
_cell.length_b   1.000
_cell.length_c   1.000
_cell.angle_alpha   90.00
_cell.angle_beta   90.00
_cell.angle_gamma   90.00
#
_symmetry.space_group_name_H-M   'P 1'
#
loop_
_entity.id
_entity.type
_entity.pdbx_description
1 polymer ?
#
loop_
_entity_poly.entity_id
_entity_poly.type
_entity_poly.pdbx_seq_one_letter_code
_entity_poly.pdbx_strand_id
1 'polypeptide(L)' 'MAKQTYSISDLANELDITTRAIRFYEEQGMLSPKRRGQERIYTPK' A
#
# COMPACT_ATOMS: atom_id res chain seq x y z
N MET A 1 -7.16 -1.15 19.54
CA MET A 1 -6.53 -0.33 18.48
C MET A 1 -6.99 -0.88 17.14
N ALA A 2 -7.77 -0.12 16.36
CA ALA A 2 -8.18 -0.56 15.03
C ALA A 2 -6.94 -0.56 14.11
N LYS A 3 -6.66 -1.68 13.42
CA LYS A 3 -5.59 -1.69 12.41
C LYS A 3 -6.00 -0.78 11.26
N GLN A 4 -5.29 0.31 11.08
CA GLN A 4 -5.51 1.21 9.96
C GLN A 4 -5.09 0.50 8.68
N THR A 5 -5.98 0.45 7.71
CA THR A 5 -5.73 -0.17 6.41
C THR A 5 -5.81 0.89 5.35
N TYR A 6 -4.87 0.87 4.41
CA TYR A 6 -4.79 1.83 3.33
C TYR A 6 -4.97 1.12 1.99
N SER A 7 -5.70 1.74 1.07
CA SER A 7 -5.57 1.39 -0.34
C SER A 7 -4.24 1.94 -0.90
N ILE A 8 -3.90 1.56 -2.13
CA ILE A 8 -2.72 2.11 -2.81
C ILE A 8 -2.81 3.63 -2.99
N SER A 9 -4.03 4.15 -3.18
CA SER A 9 -4.27 5.58 -3.35
C SER A 9 -4.16 6.33 -2.02
N ASP A 10 -4.70 5.76 -0.94
CA ASP A 10 -4.61 6.37 0.38
C ASP A 10 -3.15 6.45 0.84
N LEU A 11 -2.40 5.35 0.68
CA LEU A 11 -0.99 5.30 1.03
C LEU A 11 -0.15 6.27 0.19
N ALA A 12 -0.49 6.44 -1.09
CA ALA A 12 0.18 7.40 -1.97
C ALA A 12 -0.03 8.84 -1.49
N ASN A 13 -1.27 9.20 -1.16
CA ASN A 13 -1.60 10.53 -0.64
C ASN A 13 -0.96 10.81 0.72
N GLU A 14 -0.94 9.82 1.62
CA GLU A 14 -0.41 10.01 2.98
C GLU A 14 1.12 10.16 3.01
N LEU A 15 1.81 9.54 2.05
CA LEU A 15 3.26 9.63 1.92
C LEU A 15 3.72 10.69 0.90
N ASP A 16 2.78 11.41 0.27
CA ASP A 16 3.02 12.36 -0.82
C ASP A 16 3.89 11.76 -1.95
N ILE A 17 3.60 10.51 -2.32
CA ILE A 17 4.24 9.79 -3.41
C ILE A 17 3.23 9.29 -4.43
N THR A 18 3.72 8.84 -5.58
CA THR A 18 2.84 8.26 -6.59
C THR A 18 2.50 6.81 -6.30
N THR A 19 1.32 6.34 -6.75
CA THR A 19 0.96 4.91 -6.74
C THR A 19 1.97 4.05 -7.50
N ARG A 20 2.68 4.63 -8.49
CA ARG A 20 3.78 3.98 -9.21
C ARG A 20 4.97 3.68 -8.31
N ALA A 21 5.35 4.61 -7.43
CA ALA A 21 6.41 4.37 -6.46
C ALA A 21 6.06 3.22 -5.51
N ILE A 22 4.83 3.16 -5.04
CA ILE A 22 4.35 2.06 -4.20
C ILE A 22 4.46 0.71 -4.93
N ARG A 23 4.04 0.64 -6.21
CA ARG A 23 4.19 -0.58 -7.02
C ARG A 23 5.65 -0.95 -7.24
N PHE A 24 6.53 0.02 -7.43
CA PHE A 24 7.97 -0.22 -7.52
C PHE A 24 8.48 -0.90 -6.25
N TYR A 25 8.08 -0.44 -5.07
CA TYR A 25 8.46 -1.10 -3.82
C TYR A 25 7.83 -2.49 -3.63
N GLU A 26 6.63 -2.74 -4.14
CA GLU A 26 6.07 -4.11 -4.22
C GLU A 26 6.92 -5.01 -5.11
N GLU A 27 7.31 -4.55 -6.29
CA GLU A 27 8.13 -5.29 -7.25
C GLU A 27 9.55 -5.57 -6.71
N GLN A 28 10.11 -4.65 -5.93
CA GLN A 28 11.37 -4.84 -5.20
C GLN A 28 11.21 -5.74 -3.95
N GLY A 29 10.01 -6.21 -3.63
CA GLY A 29 9.74 -7.05 -2.46
C GLY A 29 9.79 -6.31 -1.11
N MET A 30 9.88 -4.98 -1.12
CA MET A 30 9.89 -4.15 0.09
C MET A 30 8.50 -3.97 0.70
N LEU A 31 7.45 -4.02 -0.13
CA LEU A 31 6.06 -3.97 0.30
C LEU A 31 5.34 -5.29 0.02
N SER A 32 4.52 -5.71 0.98
CA SER A 32 3.72 -6.94 0.90
C SER A 32 2.26 -6.64 1.22
N PRO A 33 1.50 -6.03 0.30
CA PRO A 33 0.08 -5.75 0.52
C PRO A 33 -0.71 -7.05 0.63
N LYS A 34 -1.73 -7.03 1.49
CA LYS A 34 -2.75 -8.08 1.49
C LYS A 34 -3.67 -7.85 0.30
N ARG A 35 -3.94 -8.91 -0.47
CA ARG A 35 -4.90 -8.84 -1.59
C ARG A 35 -6.31 -9.16 -1.12
N ARG A 36 -7.27 -8.30 -1.47
CA ARG A 36 -8.72 -8.56 -1.34
C ARG A 36 -9.33 -8.52 -2.73
N GLY A 37 -9.27 -9.65 -3.43
CA GLY A 37 -9.60 -9.71 -4.86
C GLY A 37 -8.56 -8.95 -5.68
N GLN A 38 -8.99 -7.92 -6.41
CA GLN A 38 -8.11 -7.03 -7.18
C GLN A 38 -7.52 -5.89 -6.35
N GLU A 39 -8.04 -5.66 -5.15
CA GLU A 39 -7.63 -4.56 -4.29
C GLU A 39 -6.38 -4.91 -3.47
N ARG A 40 -5.45 -3.95 -3.38
CA ARG A 40 -4.24 -4.02 -2.54
C ARG A 40 -4.50 -3.26 -1.26
N ILE A 41 -4.39 -3.96 -0.13
CA ILE A 41 -4.57 -3.40 1.20
C ILE A 41 -3.22 -3.39 1.92
N TYR A 42 -2.75 -2.20 2.26
CA TYR A 42 -1.55 -2.00 3.05
C TYR A 42 -1.92 -1.80 4.50
N THR A 43 -1.06 -2.28 5.39
CA THR A 43 -1.16 -2.04 6.83
C THR A 43 0.17 -1.47 7.29
N PRO A 44 0.17 -0.36 8.04
CA PRO A 44 1.36 0.09 8.74
C PRO A 44 1.76 -1.01 9.73
N LYS A 45 3.06 -1.23 9.87
CA LYS A 45 3.60 -2.20 10.81
C LYS A 45 3.82 -1.56 12.18
#